data_AF-A0A0B2Q708-F1
#
_entry.id   AF-A0A0B2Q708-F1
#
_cell.length_a   1.000
_cell.length_b   1.000
_cell.length_c   1.000
_cell.angle_alpha   90.00
_cell.angle_beta   90.00
_cell.angle_gamma   90.00
#
_symmetry.space_group_name_H-M   'P 1'
#
loop_
_entity.id
_entity.type
_entity.pdbx_description
1 polymer ?
#
loop_
_entity_poly.entity_id
_entity_poly.type
_entity_poly.pdbx_seq_one_letter_code
_entity_poly.pdbx_strand_id
1 'polypeptide(L)'
;MEVGLKTGVPWVMCKQTDVPDPLINACNGMRCGETFTGPNSPNNYQVYGGEPYISYILFFVLQTWYHGGTNLGRTSSSYVITSFYDQAPLDEYGLLRQPKWGHLKKVEQFLFRSTTGEEGKCVAFLVNNDHVKMFTVQFRNRSYELPPKSISILSDCQNVTFNTATVNTKSNRRIISPIQTFSSAD
;
A
#
# COMPACT_ATOMS: atom_id res chain seq x y z
N MET A 1 -2.30 -14.77 28.28
CA MET A 1 -1.51 -14.18 27.17
C MET A 1 -1.91 -14.90 25.90
N GLU A 2 -2.17 -14.15 24.82
CA GLU A 2 -2.79 -14.63 23.57
C GLU A 2 -2.00 -15.76 22.87
N VAL A 3 -0.68 -15.77 23.03
CA VAL A 3 0.23 -16.87 22.60
C VAL A 3 -0.16 -18.24 23.18
N GLY A 4 -0.78 -18.27 24.37
CA GLY A 4 -1.21 -19.49 25.03
C GLY A 4 -2.38 -20.23 24.34
N LEU A 5 -3.03 -19.60 23.36
CA LEU A 5 -4.15 -20.18 22.61
C LEU A 5 -3.72 -21.21 21.56
N LYS A 6 -2.42 -21.35 21.27
CA LYS A 6 -1.84 -22.35 20.35
C LYS A 6 -2.57 -22.42 18.99
N THR A 7 -2.80 -21.26 18.37
CA THR A 7 -3.52 -21.14 17.10
C THR A 7 -2.76 -21.68 15.89
N GLY A 8 -1.45 -21.91 15.99
CA GLY A 8 -0.61 -22.36 14.88
C GLY A 8 -0.26 -21.28 13.86
N VAL A 9 -0.65 -20.03 14.09
CA VAL A 9 -0.34 -18.86 13.25
C VAL A 9 0.28 -17.72 14.08
N PRO A 10 1.11 -16.84 13.47
CA PRO A 10 1.72 -15.72 14.18
C PRO A 10 0.71 -14.70 14.70
N TRP A 11 1.06 -14.04 15.80
CA TRP A 11 0.31 -12.92 16.36
C TRP A 11 0.98 -11.60 16.00
N VAL A 12 0.18 -10.59 15.64
CA VAL A 12 0.66 -9.26 15.23
C VAL A 12 0.02 -8.19 16.11
N MET A 13 0.82 -7.25 16.60
CA MET A 13 0.35 -6.06 17.31
C MET A 13 0.80 -4.79 16.57
N CYS A 14 -0.17 -3.96 16.19
CA CYS A 14 0.10 -2.69 15.53
C CYS A 14 0.48 -1.60 16.55
N LYS A 15 1.39 -0.70 16.15
CA LYS A 15 1.84 0.46 16.93
C LYS A 15 2.40 0.12 18.32
N GLN A 16 2.96 -1.07 18.48
CA GLN A 16 3.64 -1.48 19.70
C GLN A 16 5.09 -1.84 19.39
N THR A 17 6.04 -1.10 19.95
CA THR A 17 7.47 -1.26 19.65
C THR A 17 8.15 -2.32 20.51
N ASP A 18 7.56 -2.68 21.64
CA ASP A 18 8.12 -3.53 22.70
C ASP A 18 7.31 -4.82 22.92
N VAL A 19 6.85 -5.45 21.84
CA VAL A 19 6.09 -6.71 21.94
C VAL A 19 6.98 -7.88 22.37
N PRO A 20 6.54 -8.78 23.27
CA PRO A 20 7.33 -9.94 23.63
C PRO A 20 7.36 -10.96 22.48
N ASP A 21 8.48 -11.67 22.30
CA ASP A 21 8.53 -12.82 21.39
C ASP A 21 7.48 -13.88 21.79
N PRO A 22 6.78 -14.54 20.85
CA PRO A 22 6.94 -14.51 19.39
C PRO A 22 5.99 -13.53 18.67
N LEU A 23 5.53 -12.46 19.33
CA LEU A 23 4.65 -11.47 18.68
C LEU A 23 5.44 -10.60 17.69
N ILE A 24 4.78 -10.23 16.60
CA ILE A 24 5.34 -9.36 15.56
C ILE A 24 4.78 -7.95 15.75
N ASN A 25 5.66 -6.96 15.83
CA ASN A 25 5.26 -5.55 15.79
C ASN A 25 4.95 -5.10 14.36
N ALA A 26 3.88 -4.32 14.18
CA ALA A 26 3.48 -3.76 12.90
C ALA A 26 3.30 -2.24 12.94
N CYS A 27 3.53 -1.58 11.81
CA CYS A 27 3.34 -0.13 11.66
C CYS A 27 1.99 0.20 11.02
N ASN A 28 1.30 1.19 11.60
CA ASN A 28 0.11 1.80 11.01
C ASN A 28 0.36 3.30 10.77
N GLY A 29 0.46 3.69 9.51
CA GLY A 29 0.65 5.09 9.12
C GLY A 29 0.99 5.25 7.64
N MET A 30 0.88 6.48 7.15
CA MET A 30 1.15 6.80 5.74
C MET A 30 2.63 6.72 5.36
N ARG A 31 3.55 6.73 6.35
CA ARG A 31 4.99 6.82 6.13
C ARG A 31 5.77 5.78 6.93
N CYS A 32 5.26 4.56 6.99
CA CYS A 32 5.91 3.48 7.73
C CYS A 32 7.36 3.21 7.26
N GLY A 33 7.69 3.43 5.99
CA GLY A 33 9.08 3.33 5.52
C GLY A 33 10.04 4.37 6.12
N GLU A 34 9.53 5.46 6.71
CA GLU A 34 10.31 6.51 7.40
C GLU A 34 10.17 6.40 8.92
N THR A 35 8.97 6.10 9.43
CA THR A 35 8.65 6.17 10.86
C THR A 35 8.81 4.86 11.60
N PHE A 36 8.86 3.72 10.92
CA PHE A 36 8.97 2.42 11.55
C PHE A 36 10.45 2.08 11.80
N THR A 37 10.79 1.84 13.07
CA THR A 37 12.16 1.54 13.50
C THR A 37 12.61 0.11 13.18
N GLY A 38 11.73 -0.72 12.60
CA GLY A 38 12.00 -2.11 12.28
C GLY A 38 11.43 -3.09 13.32
N PRO A 39 11.62 -4.40 13.08
CA PRO A 39 11.21 -5.44 14.02
C PRO A 39 11.96 -5.31 15.34
N ASN A 40 11.31 -5.69 16.43
CA ASN A 40 11.90 -5.64 17.77
C ASN A 40 12.71 -6.89 18.16
N SER A 41 12.71 -7.93 17.31
CA SER A 41 13.45 -9.18 17.50
C SER A 41 14.05 -9.65 16.17
N PRO A 42 15.28 -10.20 16.15
CA PRO A 42 15.89 -10.74 14.94
C PRO A 42 15.16 -11.95 14.35
N ASN A 43 14.32 -12.62 15.16
CA ASN A 43 13.48 -13.74 14.71
C ASN A 43 12.17 -13.26 14.05
N ASN A 44 11.81 -11.99 14.23
CA ASN A 44 10.68 -11.40 13.55
C ASN A 44 11.11 -11.05 12.12
N TYR A 45 10.29 -11.45 11.14
CA TYR A 45 10.49 -11.12 9.73
C TYR A 45 10.76 -9.62 9.60
N GLN A 46 11.90 -9.24 9.00
CA GLN A 46 12.27 -7.85 8.85
C GLN A 46 11.26 -7.11 7.96
N VAL A 47 10.61 -6.10 8.53
CA VAL A 47 9.62 -5.27 7.81
C VAL A 47 10.24 -4.02 7.17
N TYR A 48 11.46 -3.59 7.54
CA TYR A 48 12.36 -2.70 6.76
C TYR A 48 13.51 -2.21 7.64
N GLY A 49 14.66 -1.91 7.02
CA GLY A 49 15.70 -1.03 7.60
C GLY A 49 17.14 -1.49 7.32
N GLY A 50 17.70 -1.11 6.17
CA GLY A 50 19.13 -1.21 5.88
C GLY A 50 19.44 -1.04 4.39
N GLU A 51 20.17 0.02 4.03
CA GLU A 51 20.80 0.15 2.70
C GLU A 51 21.89 -0.92 2.49
N PRO A 52 22.29 -1.29 1.26
CA PRO A 52 21.72 -0.95 -0.05
C PRO A 52 21.26 -2.22 -0.83
N TYR A 53 20.65 -3.19 -0.15
CA TYR A 53 20.11 -4.38 -0.82
C TYR A 53 18.75 -4.72 -0.23
N ILE A 54 17.68 -4.35 -0.93
CA ILE A 54 16.34 -4.88 -0.66
C ILE A 54 16.36 -6.36 -1.10
N SER A 55 16.91 -7.22 -0.24
CA SER A 55 16.80 -8.67 -0.38
C SER A 55 15.46 -9.10 0.19
N TYR A 56 14.57 -9.55 -0.70
CA TYR A 56 13.36 -10.34 -0.46
C TYR A 56 12.67 -10.11 0.91
N ILE A 57 12.19 -8.89 1.09
CA ILE A 57 11.31 -8.53 2.21
C ILE A 57 9.91 -9.03 1.86
N LEU A 58 9.28 -9.80 2.76
CA LEU A 58 7.87 -10.14 2.65
C LEU A 58 7.06 -8.90 3.06
N PHE A 59 6.86 -8.00 2.11
CA PHE A 59 6.07 -6.78 2.28
C PHE A 59 4.59 -7.11 2.44
N PHE A 60 4.11 -7.27 3.67
CA PHE A 60 2.68 -7.19 3.95
C PHE A 60 2.26 -5.74 4.19
N VAL A 61 2.19 -4.97 3.12
CA VAL A 61 1.54 -3.64 3.16
C VAL A 61 0.03 -3.87 3.04
N LEU A 62 -0.67 -3.76 4.16
CA LEU A 62 -2.12 -3.78 4.17
C LEU A 62 -2.65 -2.36 3.95
N GLN A 63 -3.34 -2.14 2.83
CA GLN A 63 -4.06 -0.89 2.62
C GLN A 63 -5.31 -0.87 3.51
N THR A 64 -5.27 -0.07 4.57
CA THR A 64 -6.47 0.33 5.31
C THR A 64 -7.03 1.60 4.65
N TRP A 65 -8.16 1.58 3.94
CA TRP A 65 -9.10 0.50 3.65
C TRP A 65 -9.06 0.15 2.15
N TYR A 66 -9.18 -1.13 1.78
CA TYR A 66 -9.34 -1.53 0.36
C TYR A 66 -10.77 -1.28 -0.14
N HIS A 67 -11.74 -1.54 0.73
CA HIS A 67 -13.14 -1.15 0.64
C HIS A 67 -13.60 -0.79 2.05
N GLY A 68 -14.14 0.41 2.23
CA GLY A 68 -14.63 0.83 3.54
C GLY A 68 -16.14 0.60 3.74
N GLY A 69 -16.95 0.81 2.70
CA GLY A 69 -18.38 0.52 2.74
C GLY A 69 -19.21 1.54 3.54
N THR A 70 -20.23 1.03 4.25
CA THR A 70 -21.25 1.83 4.95
C THR A 70 -21.49 1.30 6.37
N ASN A 71 -21.56 2.21 7.34
CA ASN A 71 -21.95 1.92 8.71
C ASN A 71 -23.48 1.77 8.82
N LEU A 72 -23.99 0.56 8.60
CA LEU A 72 -25.43 0.29 8.62
C LEU A 72 -26.03 0.28 10.03
N GLY A 73 -27.32 0.55 10.14
CA GLY A 73 -28.05 0.50 11.41
C GLY A 73 -27.65 1.62 12.38
N ARG A 74 -27.75 1.34 13.69
CA ARG A 74 -27.53 2.33 14.77
C ARG A 74 -26.43 1.93 15.75
N THR A 75 -25.72 0.84 15.49
CA THR A 75 -24.70 0.27 16.37
C THR A 75 -23.34 0.10 15.69
N SER A 76 -23.26 0.29 14.37
CA SER A 76 -22.02 0.08 13.60
C SER A 76 -21.03 1.23 13.72
N SER A 77 -21.49 2.42 14.11
CA SER A 77 -20.65 3.60 14.24
C SER A 77 -21.03 4.48 15.42
N SER A 78 -20.05 5.23 15.92
CA SER A 78 -20.23 6.21 16.99
C SER A 78 -19.53 7.51 16.60
N TYR A 79 -20.27 8.62 16.62
CA TYR A 79 -19.79 9.97 16.24
C TYR A 79 -19.13 10.08 14.85
N VAL A 80 -19.45 9.18 13.92
CA VAL A 80 -18.99 9.26 12.52
C VAL A 80 -20.16 9.07 11.57
N ILE A 81 -20.02 9.63 10.37
CA ILE A 81 -21.04 9.55 9.32
C ILE A 81 -21.29 8.10 8.89
N THR A 82 -22.48 7.86 8.33
CA THR A 82 -22.89 6.55 7.79
C THR A 82 -21.98 6.09 6.65
N SER A 83 -21.54 7.02 5.80
CA SER A 83 -20.66 6.73 4.68
C SER A 83 -19.22 6.52 5.15
N PHE A 84 -18.64 5.36 4.87
CA PHE A 84 -17.33 4.96 5.38
C PHE A 84 -16.40 4.53 4.24
N TYR A 85 -16.29 5.30 3.16
CA TYR A 85 -15.47 4.90 2.00
C TYR A 85 -13.99 5.28 2.10
N ASP A 86 -13.60 6.19 3.01
CA ASP A 86 -12.20 6.59 3.31
C ASP A 86 -11.28 6.79 2.07
N GLN A 87 -11.84 7.29 0.97
CA GLN A 87 -11.19 7.36 -0.34
C GLN A 87 -10.53 6.05 -0.82
N ALA A 88 -11.02 4.90 -0.39
CA ALA A 88 -10.51 3.58 -0.72
C ALA A 88 -10.48 3.31 -2.25
N PRO A 89 -9.65 2.37 -2.71
CA PRO A 89 -9.63 1.92 -4.11
C PRO A 89 -10.99 1.43 -4.61
N LEU A 90 -11.76 0.77 -3.76
CA LEU A 90 -13.18 0.48 -3.98
C LEU A 90 -14.01 1.50 -3.21
N ASP A 91 -14.99 2.10 -3.87
CA ASP A 91 -15.85 3.08 -3.23
C ASP A 91 -16.88 2.43 -2.28
N GLU A 92 -17.70 3.24 -1.62
CA GLU A 92 -18.76 2.78 -0.70
C GLU A 92 -19.66 1.66 -1.27
N TYR A 93 -19.90 1.67 -2.58
CA TYR A 93 -20.80 0.74 -3.26
C TYR A 93 -20.04 -0.42 -3.92
N GLY A 94 -18.74 -0.54 -3.67
CA GLY A 94 -17.88 -1.55 -4.27
C GLY A 94 -17.48 -1.25 -5.72
N LEU A 95 -17.72 -0.03 -6.21
CA LEU A 95 -17.32 0.38 -7.55
C LEU A 95 -15.84 0.77 -7.58
N LEU A 96 -15.19 0.50 -8.71
CA LEU A 96 -13.77 0.82 -8.89
C LEU A 96 -13.57 2.35 -8.88
N ARG A 97 -12.73 2.86 -7.99
CA ARG A 97 -12.33 4.27 -7.97
C ARG A 97 -11.05 4.46 -8.77
N GLN A 98 -11.18 4.93 -10.01
CA GLN A 98 -10.04 5.28 -10.85
C GLN A 98 -9.61 6.73 -10.59
N PRO A 99 -8.31 7.06 -10.73
CA PRO A 99 -7.20 6.17 -11.12
C PRO A 99 -6.64 5.29 -10.01
N LYS A 100 -7.04 5.53 -8.75
CA LYS A 100 -6.40 4.94 -7.55
C LYS A 100 -6.33 3.41 -7.61
N TRP A 101 -7.45 2.74 -7.90
CA TRP A 101 -7.50 1.28 -7.98
C TRP A 101 -6.57 0.72 -9.06
N GLY A 102 -6.64 1.25 -10.29
CA GLY A 102 -5.83 0.74 -11.39
C GLY A 102 -4.34 1.02 -11.21
N HIS A 103 -4.00 2.16 -10.58
CA HIS A 103 -2.62 2.52 -10.27
C HIS A 103 -2.03 1.60 -9.18
N LEU A 104 -2.75 1.38 -8.08
CA LEU A 104 -2.30 0.51 -7.00
C LEU A 104 -2.23 -0.96 -7.42
N LYS A 105 -3.18 -1.44 -8.23
CA LYS A 105 -3.15 -2.80 -8.77
C LYS A 105 -1.89 -3.08 -9.58
N LYS A 106 -1.38 -2.09 -10.33
CA LYS A 106 -0.11 -2.24 -11.06
C LYS A 106 1.05 -2.40 -10.09
N VAL A 107 1.13 -1.59 -9.04
CA VAL A 107 2.17 -1.71 -8.00
C VAL A 107 2.18 -3.10 -7.39
N GLU A 108 1.01 -3.60 -6.97
CA GLU A 108 0.84 -4.92 -6.39
C GLU A 108 1.33 -6.04 -7.33
N GLN A 109 0.99 -5.96 -8.62
CA GLN A 109 1.46 -6.91 -9.64
C GLN A 109 2.99 -6.90 -9.80
N PHE A 110 3.63 -5.73 -9.74
CA PHE A 110 5.09 -5.63 -9.81
C PHE A 110 5.76 -6.21 -8.56
N LEU A 111 5.24 -5.87 -7.38
CA LEU A 111 5.77 -6.40 -6.12
C LEU A 111 5.63 -7.93 -6.07
N PHE A 112 4.46 -8.48 -6.44
CA PHE A 112 4.27 -9.93 -6.49
C PHE A 112 5.24 -10.62 -7.46
N ARG A 113 5.46 -10.06 -8.66
CA ARG A 113 6.44 -10.62 -9.61
C ARG A 113 7.88 -10.57 -9.11
N SER A 114 8.22 -9.57 -8.30
CA SER A 114 9.56 -9.47 -7.71
C SER A 114 9.82 -10.51 -6.61
N THR A 115 8.77 -10.96 -5.89
CA THR A 115 8.91 -11.95 -4.81
C THR A 115 8.89 -13.39 -5.31
N THR A 116 8.37 -13.67 -6.50
CA THR A 116 8.30 -15.03 -7.08
C THR A 116 9.64 -15.62 -7.57
N GLY A 117 10.77 -15.00 -7.23
CA GLY A 117 12.09 -15.64 -7.13
C GLY A 117 12.44 -16.67 -8.21
N GLU A 118 12.41 -16.30 -9.50
CA GLU A 118 13.16 -17.06 -10.49
C GLU A 118 14.64 -16.65 -10.38
N GLU A 119 15.53 -17.61 -10.18
CA GLU A 119 16.98 -17.40 -10.10
C GLU A 119 17.45 -16.57 -11.32
N GLY A 120 18.06 -15.41 -11.07
CA GLY A 120 18.62 -14.54 -12.10
C GLY A 120 17.76 -13.34 -12.54
N LYS A 121 16.54 -13.15 -12.03
CA LYS A 121 15.75 -11.93 -12.31
C LYS A 121 16.18 -10.77 -11.39
N CYS A 122 16.68 -9.69 -12.00
CA CYS A 122 17.08 -8.46 -11.31
C CYS A 122 15.91 -7.47 -11.26
N VAL A 123 15.58 -6.96 -10.07
CA VAL A 123 14.62 -5.87 -9.87
C VAL A 123 15.31 -4.71 -9.18
N ALA A 124 15.08 -3.49 -9.66
CA ALA A 124 15.62 -2.26 -9.06
C ALA A 124 14.52 -1.22 -8.81
N PHE A 125 14.68 -0.46 -7.73
CA PHE A 125 13.82 0.64 -7.34
C PHE A 125 14.67 1.92 -7.28
N LEU A 126 14.33 2.91 -8.11
CA LEU A 126 15.00 4.21 -8.13
C LEU A 126 14.08 5.24 -7.48
N VAL A 127 14.54 5.88 -6.41
CA VAL A 127 13.71 6.76 -5.57
C VAL A 127 14.17 8.21 -5.73
N ASN A 128 13.23 9.10 -6.02
CA ASN A 128 13.42 10.54 -5.88
C ASN A 128 12.57 11.06 -4.71
N ASN A 129 13.25 11.44 -3.63
CA ASN A 129 12.62 11.96 -2.42
C ASN A 129 12.44 13.48 -2.42
N ASP A 130 12.94 14.20 -3.43
CA ASP A 130 12.76 15.64 -3.57
C ASP A 130 11.28 15.96 -3.88
N HIS A 131 10.75 17.01 -3.26
CA HIS A 131 9.35 17.41 -3.38
C HIS A 131 9.06 18.28 -4.60
N VAL A 132 10.08 18.85 -5.22
CA VAL A 132 9.95 19.91 -6.23
C VAL A 132 10.74 19.57 -7.48
N LYS A 133 11.95 19.03 -7.31
CA LYS A 133 12.90 18.87 -8.41
C LYS A 133 12.83 17.48 -9.01
N MET A 134 12.82 17.47 -10.33
CA MET A 134 13.10 16.28 -11.11
C MET A 134 14.62 16.03 -11.09
N PHE A 135 15.02 14.76 -11.03
CA PHE A 135 16.43 14.39 -10.91
C PHE A 135 16.79 13.28 -11.89
N THR A 136 17.96 13.39 -12.52
CA THR A 136 18.48 12.35 -13.41
C THR A 136 19.54 11.54 -12.69
N VAL A 137 19.27 10.25 -12.48
CA VAL A 137 20.21 9.32 -11.83
C VAL A 137 20.88 8.42 -12.88
N GLN A 138 22.16 8.14 -12.69
CA GLN A 138 22.88 7.14 -13.49
C GLN A 138 22.83 5.80 -12.77
N PHE A 139 22.29 4.77 -13.44
CA PHE A 139 22.26 3.39 -12.94
C PHE A 139 22.64 2.43 -14.07
N ARG A 140 23.63 1.56 -13.83
CA ARG A 140 24.15 0.61 -14.84
C ARG A 140 24.47 1.26 -16.20
N ASN A 141 25.15 2.41 -16.17
CA ASN A 141 25.55 3.18 -17.37
C ASN A 141 24.36 3.69 -18.22
N ARG A 142 23.19 3.83 -17.60
CA ARG A 142 21.99 4.45 -18.20
C ARG A 142 21.49 5.58 -17.33
N SER A 143 21.03 6.65 -17.96
CA SER A 143 20.40 7.78 -17.30
C SER A 143 18.89 7.57 -17.16
N TYR A 144 18.36 7.77 -15.95
CA TYR A 144 16.93 7.71 -15.65
C TYR A 144 16.46 9.03 -15.06
N GLU A 145 15.44 9.62 -15.66
CA GLU A 145 14.79 10.83 -15.16
C GLU A 145 13.67 10.45 -14.18
N LEU A 146 13.73 10.99 -12.96
CA LEU A 146 12.83 10.66 -11.87
C LEU A 146 12.01 11.90 -11.47
N PRO A 147 10.67 11.86 -11.65
CA PRO A 147 9.78 12.92 -11.17
C PRO A 147 9.90 13.15 -9.64
N PRO A 148 9.53 14.35 -9.14
CA PRO A 148 9.49 14.62 -7.70
C PRO A 148 8.60 13.62 -6.96
N LYS A 149 9.01 13.24 -5.75
CA LYS A 149 8.33 12.26 -4.88
C LYS A 149 7.84 11.01 -5.63
N SER A 150 8.74 10.40 -6.38
CA SER A 150 8.43 9.22 -7.18
C SER A 150 9.40 8.08 -6.97
N ILE A 151 8.90 6.87 -7.22
CA ILE A 151 9.68 5.63 -7.27
C ILE A 151 9.49 5.04 -8.65
N SER A 152 10.59 4.86 -9.38
CA SER A 152 10.64 4.13 -10.64
C SER A 152 11.05 2.69 -10.39
N ILE A 153 10.27 1.74 -10.89
CA ILE A 153 10.49 0.30 -10.77
C ILE A 153 11.02 -0.23 -12.11
N LEU A 154 12.12 -0.96 -12.06
CA LEU A 154 12.71 -1.65 -13.20
C LEU A 154 12.65 -3.16 -12.93
N SER A 155 11.76 -3.88 -13.59
CA SER A 155 11.59 -5.32 -13.38
C SER A 155 12.72 -6.17 -13.96
N ASP A 156 13.58 -5.59 -14.80
CA ASP A 156 14.73 -6.21 -15.46
C ASP A 156 16.06 -5.46 -15.18
N CYS A 157 16.03 -4.47 -14.28
CA CYS A 157 17.14 -3.54 -14.03
C CYS A 157 17.64 -2.77 -15.26
N GLN A 158 16.84 -2.68 -16.33
CA GLN A 158 17.21 -2.00 -17.57
C GLN A 158 16.20 -0.92 -17.97
N ASN A 159 14.90 -1.24 -17.94
CA ASN A 159 13.85 -0.35 -18.40
C ASN A 159 12.85 -0.03 -17.28
N VAL A 160 12.42 1.22 -17.21
CA VAL A 160 11.39 1.64 -16.24
C VAL A 160 10.05 1.08 -16.68
N THR A 161 9.53 0.13 -15.92
CA THR A 161 8.23 -0.50 -16.19
C THR A 161 7.08 0.20 -15.48
N PHE A 162 7.37 0.91 -14.38
CA PHE A 162 6.38 1.65 -13.62
C PHE A 162 7.02 2.82 -12.90
N ASN A 163 6.30 3.95 -12.80
CA ASN A 163 6.67 5.07 -11.95
C ASN A 163 5.45 5.49 -11.12
N THR A 164 5.64 5.72 -9.82
CA THR A 164 4.54 6.05 -8.91
C THR A 164 3.86 7.39 -9.18
N ALA A 165 4.55 8.36 -9.80
CA ALA A 165 3.99 9.65 -10.19
C ALA A 165 3.33 9.64 -11.58
N THR A 166 3.66 8.67 -12.44
CA THR A 166 3.06 8.55 -13.78
C THR A 166 1.77 7.74 -13.74
N VAL A 167 0.63 8.42 -13.87
CA VAL A 167 -0.70 7.80 -13.81
C VAL A 167 -1.28 7.60 -15.21
N ASN A 168 -1.28 6.35 -15.69
CA ASN A 168 -1.76 5.99 -17.03
C ASN A 168 -3.23 5.51 -17.07
N THR A 169 -3.93 5.55 -15.95
CA THR A 169 -5.34 5.11 -15.84
C THR A 169 -6.28 6.29 -15.95
N LYS A 170 -7.29 6.20 -16.83
CA LYS A 170 -8.32 7.23 -16.97
C LYS A 170 -9.12 7.36 -15.68
N SER A 171 -9.25 8.57 -15.17
CA SER A 171 -10.10 8.87 -14.02
C SER A 171 -11.56 8.64 -14.36
N ASN A 172 -12.34 8.15 -13.39
CA ASN A 172 -13.79 8.04 -13.50
C ASN A 172 -14.48 9.00 -12.53
N ARG A 173 -15.70 9.41 -12.87
CA ARG A 173 -16.55 10.25 -12.03
C ARG A 173 -17.81 9.49 -11.68
N ARG A 174 -18.22 9.59 -10.40
CA ARG A 174 -19.50 9.05 -9.96
C ARG A 174 -20.64 9.90 -10.52
N ILE A 175 -21.63 9.23 -11.09
CA ILE A 175 -22.89 9.83 -11.53
C ILE A 175 -23.99 9.16 -10.72
N ILE A 176 -24.84 9.97 -10.09
CA ILE A 176 -26.02 9.50 -9.37
C ILE A 176 -27.20 10.00 -10.19
N SER A 177 -28.00 9.07 -10.70
CA SER A 177 -29.20 9.36 -11.46
C SER A 177 -30.42 8.94 -10.64
N PRO A 178 -31.38 9.85 -10.38
CA PRO A 178 -32.62 9.47 -9.72
C PRO A 178 -33.39 8.52 -10.63
N ILE A 179 -33.76 7.35 -10.11
CA ILE A 179 -34.59 6.36 -10.82
C ILE A 179 -36.08 6.60 -10.51
N GLN A 180 -36.36 7.04 -9.29
CA GLN A 180 -37.72 7.32 -8.83
C GLN A 180 -37.70 8.52 -7.89
N THR A 181 -38.53 9.51 -8.19
CA THR A 181 -38.85 10.60 -7.27
C THR A 181 -40.08 10.18 -6.47
N PHE A 182 -39.89 9.97 -5.18
CA PHE A 182 -41.00 9.84 -4.26
C PHE A 182 -41.52 11.26 -3.97
N SER A 183 -42.72 11.59 -4.47
CA SER A 183 -43.47 12.72 -3.92
C SER A 183 -43.75 12.43 -2.45
N SER A 184 -43.71 13.46 -1.60
CA SER A 184 -44.01 13.35 -0.18
C SER A 184 -45.29 12.55 0.06
N ALA A 185 -45.31 11.76 1.13
CA ALA A 185 -46.54 11.13 1.60
C ALA A 185 -47.57 12.21 1.96
N ASP A 186 -48.80 12.07 1.45
CA ASP A 186 -49.99 12.75 1.96
C ASP A 186 -50.18 12.46 3.46
#